data_AF-A0A9P0MLE5-F1
#
_entry.id   AF-A0A9P0MLE5-F1
#
_cell.length_a   1.000
_cell.length_b   1.000
_cell.length_c   1.000
_cell.angle_alpha   90.00
_cell.angle_beta   90.00
_cell.angle_gamma   90.00
#
_symmetry.space_group_name_H-M   'P 1'
#
loop_
_entity.id
_entity.type
_entity.pdbx_description
1 polymer ?
#
loop_
_entity_poly.entity_id
_entity_poly.type
_entity_poly.pdbx_seq_one_letter_code
_entity_poly.pdbx_strand_id
1 'polypeptide(L)'
;MNTGALSLIEGLIMVVGAELRTLNDSLENLKEYSESTIGVYGKGCYQLASEELDRKMIENLIDCLIKHKYIIGFLNEISFIFGKALLVQYMIIVLMLCTALFEMTKVPVGSVPFFSYICFQYCSVTGIFVLCYFGNEVIVESTRLTSSAYSCDWTGCSQTFKKLLLIFMIRSQKGLELYAANVFSISLENFLKIMKSAVSYFTVLQQFSDEMA
;
A
#
# COMPACT_ATOMS: atom_id res chain seq x y z
N MET A 1 4.87 -23.71 3.85
CA MET A 1 4.43 -22.59 4.72
C MET A 1 3.39 -21.79 3.94
N ASN A 2 2.21 -21.57 4.54
CA ASN A 2 0.90 -21.39 3.88
C ASN A 2 0.81 -20.28 2.81
N THR A 3 0.47 -20.64 1.57
CA THR A 3 -0.13 -19.76 0.56
C THR A 3 -1.35 -18.99 1.10
N GLY A 4 -2.10 -19.61 2.02
CA GLY A 4 -3.21 -18.96 2.72
C GLY A 4 -2.80 -17.75 3.59
N ALA A 5 -1.61 -17.75 4.18
CA ALA A 5 -1.15 -16.62 4.99
C ALA A 5 -0.69 -15.45 4.12
N LEU A 6 -0.04 -15.74 2.98
CA LEU A 6 0.39 -14.72 2.03
C LEU A 6 -0.80 -14.02 1.36
N SER A 7 -1.77 -14.80 0.88
CA SER A 7 -3.00 -14.26 0.29
C SER A 7 -3.83 -13.45 1.30
N LEU A 8 -3.85 -13.86 2.57
CA LEU A 8 -4.44 -13.05 3.64
C LEU A 8 -3.74 -11.69 3.73
N ILE A 9 -2.41 -11.66 3.82
CA ILE A 9 -1.64 -10.41 3.92
C ILE A 9 -1.89 -9.50 2.71
N GLU A 10 -1.84 -10.05 1.50
CA GLU A 10 -2.15 -9.31 0.25
C GLU A 10 -3.55 -8.70 0.32
N GLY A 11 -4.54 -9.48 0.75
CA GLY A 11 -5.90 -9.00 0.95
C GLY A 11 -6.01 -7.88 1.98
N LEU A 12 -5.30 -7.99 3.11
CA LEU A 12 -5.28 -6.94 4.14
C LEU A 12 -4.64 -5.64 3.62
N ILE A 13 -3.54 -5.74 2.86
CA ILE A 13 -2.87 -4.56 2.27
C ILE A 13 -3.76 -3.92 1.21
N MET A 14 -4.44 -4.71 0.39
CA MET A 14 -5.41 -4.22 -0.59
C MET A 14 -6.56 -3.45 0.09
N VAL A 15 -7.10 -3.98 1.21
CA VAL A 15 -8.12 -3.28 2.00
C VAL A 15 -7.60 -1.95 2.52
N VAL A 16 -6.37 -1.91 3.04
CA VAL A 16 -5.77 -0.64 3.48
C VAL A 16 -5.64 0.37 2.34
N GLY A 17 -5.17 -0.06 1.16
CA GLY A 17 -5.09 0.79 -0.02
C GLY A 17 -6.45 1.36 -0.42
N ALA A 18 -7.49 0.53 -0.38
CA ALA A 18 -8.86 0.93 -0.69
C ALA A 18 -9.43 1.93 0.34
N GLU A 19 -9.16 1.73 1.63
CA GLU A 19 -9.57 2.66 2.69
C GLU A 19 -8.86 4.02 2.56
N LEU A 20 -7.57 4.02 2.21
CA LEU A 20 -6.82 5.26 1.94
C LEU A 20 -7.37 6.00 0.72
N ARG A 21 -7.69 5.28 -0.37
CA ARG A 21 -8.33 5.88 -1.55
C ARG A 21 -9.69 6.48 -1.21
N THR A 22 -10.52 5.73 -0.48
CA THR A 22 -11.83 6.21 -0.01
C THR A 22 -11.68 7.47 0.84
N LEU A 23 -10.66 7.51 1.70
CA LEU A 23 -10.36 8.67 2.53
C LEU A 23 -9.91 9.88 1.68
N ASN A 24 -9.05 9.67 0.67
CA ASN A 24 -8.67 10.70 -0.30
C ASN A 24 -9.91 11.31 -0.97
N ASP A 25 -10.79 10.46 -1.48
CA ASP A 25 -12.00 10.91 -2.20
C ASP A 25 -12.99 11.62 -1.26
N SER A 26 -13.09 11.17 0.00
CA SER A 26 -13.92 11.81 1.04
C SER A 26 -13.40 13.19 1.42
N LEU A 27 -12.08 13.39 1.45
CA LEU A 27 -11.46 14.68 1.75
C LEU A 27 -11.64 15.66 0.58
N GLU A 28 -11.45 15.18 -0.65
CA GLU A 28 -11.58 16.00 -1.86
C GLU A 28 -13.02 16.49 -2.05
N ASN A 29 -14.00 15.61 -1.83
CA ASN A 29 -15.43 15.90 -2.00
C ASN A 29 -16.16 16.20 -0.68
N LEU A 30 -15.44 16.64 0.36
CA LEU A 30 -15.96 16.77 1.72
C LEU A 30 -17.20 17.70 1.79
N LYS A 31 -17.17 18.79 1.01
CA LYS A 31 -18.27 19.76 0.95
C LYS A 31 -19.50 19.17 0.28
N GLU A 32 -19.35 18.53 -0.88
CA GLU A 32 -20.46 17.87 -1.59
C GLU A 32 -21.08 16.75 -0.73
N TYR A 33 -20.26 16.01 0.01
CA TYR A 33 -20.73 15.01 0.97
C TYR A 33 -21.52 15.63 2.14
N SER A 34 -21.09 16.80 2.64
CA SER A 34 -21.85 17.52 3.67
C SER A 34 -23.15 18.14 3.13
N GLU A 35 -23.14 18.71 1.91
CA GLU A 35 -24.31 19.31 1.27
C GLU A 35 -25.38 18.27 0.96
N SER A 36 -25.01 17.10 0.44
CA SER A 36 -25.94 15.99 0.18
C SER A 36 -26.60 15.47 1.45
N THR A 37 -25.85 15.39 2.56
CA THR A 37 -26.40 14.99 3.86
C THR A 37 -27.41 16.01 4.40
N ILE A 38 -27.14 17.30 4.19
CA ILE A 38 -28.04 18.40 4.62
C ILE A 38 -29.27 18.52 3.71
N GLY A 39 -29.15 18.27 2.41
CA GLY A 39 -30.27 18.27 1.46
C GLY A 39 -31.35 17.25 1.78
N VAL A 40 -31.01 16.19 2.52
CA VAL A 40 -31.96 15.22 3.09
C VAL A 40 -32.73 15.82 4.30
N TYR A 41 -32.17 16.81 5.00
CA TYR A 41 -32.67 17.36 6.26
C TYR A 41 -33.19 18.82 6.20
N GLY A 42 -32.86 19.63 5.20
CA GLY A 42 -33.06 21.09 5.25
C GLY A 42 -33.75 21.73 4.04
N LYS A 43 -34.99 22.22 4.23
CA LYS A 43 -35.58 23.32 3.45
C LYS A 43 -35.87 24.50 4.39
N GLY A 44 -34.95 25.47 4.49
CA GLY A 44 -35.13 26.70 5.28
C GLY A 44 -33.93 27.66 5.24
N CYS A 45 -34.18 28.96 5.43
CA CYS A 45 -33.32 30.17 5.41
C CYS A 45 -31.79 30.01 5.19
N TYR A 46 -31.25 30.76 4.22
CA TYR A 46 -29.85 30.76 3.75
C TYR A 46 -28.76 30.88 4.83
N GLN A 47 -28.94 31.67 5.87
CA GLN A 47 -27.91 31.86 6.92
C GLN A 47 -27.77 30.65 7.85
N LEU A 48 -28.88 30.01 8.21
CA LEU A 48 -28.88 28.79 9.03
C LEU A 48 -28.29 27.60 8.26
N ALA A 49 -28.51 27.55 6.95
CA ALA A 49 -27.91 26.53 6.08
C ALA A 49 -26.37 26.61 6.05
N SER A 50 -25.79 27.81 6.15
CA SER A 50 -24.33 27.99 6.14
C SER A 50 -23.66 27.53 7.44
N GLU A 51 -24.26 27.77 8.60
CA GLU A 51 -23.73 27.29 9.88
C GLU A 51 -23.87 25.77 10.02
N GLU A 52 -24.98 25.21 9.54
CA GLU A 52 -25.21 23.77 9.57
C GLU A 52 -24.25 23.02 8.63
N LEU A 53 -23.94 23.61 7.48
CA LEU A 53 -22.93 23.10 6.56
C LEU A 53 -21.54 23.05 7.20
N ASP A 54 -21.11 24.14 7.83
CA ASP A 54 -19.80 24.19 8.48
C ASP A 54 -19.70 23.16 9.62
N ARG A 55 -20.76 23.02 10.45
CA ARG A 55 -20.81 21.97 11.47
C ARG A 55 -20.66 20.58 10.87
N LYS A 56 -21.40 20.28 9.79
CA LYS A 56 -21.35 18.96 9.15
C LYS A 56 -19.99 18.68 8.50
N MET A 57 -19.37 19.68 7.89
CA MET A 57 -18.01 19.56 7.36
C MET A 57 -16.99 19.25 8.46
N ILE A 58 -17.11 19.89 9.63
CA ILE A 58 -16.26 19.62 10.80
C ILE A 58 -16.44 18.17 11.27
N GLU A 59 -17.68 17.69 11.40
CA GLU A 59 -17.96 16.30 11.78
C GLU A 59 -17.32 15.31 10.81
N ASN A 60 -17.54 15.50 9.51
CA ASN A 60 -16.98 14.61 8.48
C ASN A 60 -15.44 14.63 8.47
N LEU A 61 -14.83 15.80 8.73
CA LEU A 61 -13.38 15.91 8.85
C LEU A 61 -12.85 15.16 10.08
N ILE A 62 -13.56 15.21 11.21
CA ILE A 62 -13.22 14.44 12.42
C ILE A 62 -13.31 12.94 12.12
N ASP A 63 -14.35 12.50 11.40
CA ASP A 63 -14.49 11.10 10.99
C ASP A 63 -13.33 10.66 10.08
N CYS A 64 -12.91 11.51 9.15
CA CYS A 64 -11.73 11.26 8.31
C CYS A 64 -10.46 11.12 9.16
N LEU A 65 -10.27 11.97 10.17
CA LEU A 65 -9.12 11.91 11.08
C LEU A 65 -9.12 10.62 11.91
N ILE A 66 -10.29 10.21 12.41
CA ILE A 66 -10.48 8.98 13.16
C ILE A 66 -10.16 7.77 12.27
N LYS A 67 -10.70 7.71 11.04
CA LYS A 67 -10.41 6.65 10.06
C LYS A 67 -8.91 6.58 9.75
N HIS A 68 -8.27 7.72 9.47
CA HIS A 68 -6.83 7.78 9.24
C HIS A 68 -6.02 7.20 10.41
N LYS A 69 -6.40 7.52 11.65
CA LYS A 69 -5.76 6.95 12.85
C LYS A 69 -5.95 5.43 12.94
N TYR A 70 -7.13 4.91 12.63
CA TYR A 70 -7.38 3.48 12.59
C TYR A 70 -6.53 2.77 11.52
N ILE A 71 -6.45 3.34 10.31
CA ILE A 71 -5.61 2.81 9.23
C ILE A 71 -4.14 2.71 9.66
N ILE A 72 -3.61 3.75 10.32
CA ILE A 72 -2.24 3.74 10.86
C ILE A 72 -2.07 2.62 11.89
N GLY A 73 -3.00 2.49 12.84
CA GLY A 73 -2.95 1.43 13.85
C GLY A 73 -2.94 0.04 13.21
N PHE A 74 -3.84 -0.18 12.26
CA PHE A 74 -3.98 -1.45 11.55
C PHE A 74 -2.74 -1.82 10.74
N LEU A 75 -2.14 -0.86 10.02
CA LEU A 75 -0.88 -1.08 9.30
C LEU A 75 0.28 -1.48 10.23
N ASN A 76 0.36 -0.86 11.41
CA ASN A 76 1.37 -1.20 12.41
C ASN A 76 1.15 -2.62 12.96
N GLU A 77 -0.10 -3.03 13.16
CA GLU A 77 -0.44 -4.40 13.57
C GLU A 77 -0.08 -5.42 12.50
N ILE A 78 -0.40 -5.17 11.22
CA ILE A 78 0.01 -6.03 10.10
C ILE A 78 1.53 -6.16 10.07
N SER A 79 2.25 -5.04 10.16
CA SER A 79 3.71 -5.03 10.15
C SER A 79 4.30 -5.80 11.33
N PHE A 80 3.69 -5.69 12.52
CA PHE A 80 4.13 -6.42 13.71
C PHE A 80 3.89 -7.92 13.62
N ILE A 81 2.69 -8.33 13.19
CA ILE A 81 2.27 -9.74 13.13
C ILE A 81 3.00 -10.45 11.98
N PHE A 82 3.02 -9.85 10.79
CA PHE A 82 3.49 -10.51 9.58
C PHE A 82 4.89 -10.09 9.15
N GLY A 83 5.48 -9.04 9.74
CA GLY A 83 6.75 -8.49 9.28
C GLY A 83 7.90 -9.50 9.24
N LYS A 84 8.03 -10.35 10.26
CA LYS A 84 9.04 -11.43 10.29
C LYS A 84 8.75 -12.51 9.25
N ALA A 85 7.48 -12.89 9.10
CA ALA A 85 7.06 -13.90 8.13
C ALA A 85 7.35 -13.43 6.69
N LEU A 86 7.08 -12.15 6.40
CA LEU A 86 7.37 -11.54 5.10
C LEU A 86 8.87 -11.54 4.82
N LEU A 87 9.71 -11.17 5.78
CA LEU A 87 11.17 -11.21 5.62
C LEU A 87 11.66 -12.63 5.25
N VAL A 88 11.22 -13.65 5.99
CA VAL A 88 11.58 -15.05 5.69
C VAL A 88 11.07 -15.47 4.31
N GLN A 89 9.84 -15.08 3.96
CA GLN A 89 9.25 -15.36 2.65
C GLN A 89 10.10 -14.75 1.52
N TYR A 90 10.55 -13.51 1.65
CA TYR A 90 11.43 -12.88 0.66
C TYR A 90 12.74 -13.66 0.50
N MET A 91 13.37 -14.07 1.60
CA MET A 91 14.62 -14.85 1.54
C MET A 91 14.42 -16.20 0.83
N ILE A 92 13.33 -16.89 1.14
CA ILE A 92 12.98 -18.15 0.48
C ILE A 92 12.81 -17.93 -1.01
N ILE A 93 12.13 -16.86 -1.43
CA ILE A 93 11.89 -16.64 -2.84
C ILE A 93 13.19 -16.30 -3.57
N VAL A 94 14.08 -15.49 -3.01
CA VAL A 94 15.42 -15.27 -3.62
C VAL A 94 16.14 -16.59 -3.85
N LEU A 95 16.14 -17.50 -2.87
CA LEU A 95 16.75 -18.82 -3.02
C LEU A 95 16.05 -19.66 -4.09
N MET A 96 14.71 -19.65 -4.13
CA MET A 96 13.94 -20.32 -5.19
C MET A 96 14.28 -19.76 -6.57
N LEU A 97 14.39 -18.43 -6.71
CA LEU A 97 14.73 -17.79 -7.98
C LEU A 97 16.11 -18.23 -8.46
N CYS A 98 17.12 -18.23 -7.57
CA CYS A 98 18.49 -18.62 -7.90
C CYS A 98 18.59 -20.10 -8.29
N THR A 99 17.95 -20.99 -7.50
CA THR A 99 17.99 -22.44 -7.74
C THR A 99 17.22 -22.83 -8.99
N ALA A 100 16.06 -22.22 -9.26
CA ALA A 100 15.29 -22.46 -10.48
C ALA A 100 16.07 -22.03 -11.73
N LEU A 101 16.73 -20.86 -11.69
CA LEU A 101 17.58 -20.41 -12.80
C LEU A 101 18.75 -21.38 -13.06
N PHE A 102 19.34 -21.95 -12.00
CA PHE A 102 20.40 -22.95 -12.13
C PHE A 102 19.90 -24.30 -12.68
N GLU A 103 18.74 -24.79 -12.24
CA GLU A 103 18.17 -26.01 -12.81
C GLU A 103 17.79 -25.83 -14.28
N MET A 104 17.40 -24.61 -14.69
CA MET A 104 17.15 -24.28 -16.10
C MET A 104 18.39 -24.40 -16.99
N THR A 105 19.62 -24.23 -16.47
CA THR A 105 20.84 -24.40 -17.28
C THR A 105 21.20 -25.86 -17.54
N LYS A 106 20.71 -26.78 -16.69
CA LYS A 106 20.98 -28.23 -16.81
C LYS A 106 20.02 -28.96 -17.74
N VAL A 107 18.85 -28.39 -18.03
CA VAL A 107 17.83 -29.02 -18.88
C VAL A 107 17.90 -28.48 -20.31
N PRO A 108 17.60 -29.31 -21.33
CA PRO A 108 17.60 -28.85 -22.71
C PRO A 108 16.51 -27.79 -22.91
N VAL A 109 16.89 -26.70 -23.59
CA VAL A 109 16.00 -25.59 -23.94
C VAL A 109 14.82 -26.12 -24.77
N GLY A 110 13.60 -25.77 -24.37
CA GLY A 110 12.36 -26.21 -25.03
C GLY A 110 11.82 -27.56 -24.57
N SER A 111 12.44 -28.21 -23.59
CA SER A 111 11.90 -29.41 -22.96
C SER A 111 10.70 -29.10 -22.03
N VAL A 112 9.87 -30.11 -21.76
CA VAL A 112 8.73 -29.98 -20.81
C VAL A 112 9.18 -29.51 -19.42
N PRO A 113 10.29 -30.03 -18.83
CA PRO A 113 10.80 -29.53 -17.55
C PRO A 113 11.23 -28.06 -17.62
N PHE A 114 11.87 -27.63 -18.70
CA PHE A 114 12.29 -26.24 -18.90
C PHE A 114 11.08 -25.29 -18.86
N PHE A 115 10.00 -25.63 -19.57
CA PHE A 115 8.76 -24.85 -19.54
C PHE A 115 8.13 -24.82 -18.13
N SER A 116 8.12 -25.96 -17.44
CA SER A 116 7.59 -26.04 -16.07
C SER A 116 8.34 -25.12 -15.09
N TYR A 117 9.68 -25.05 -15.20
CA TYR A 117 10.48 -24.14 -14.37
C TYR A 117 10.19 -22.67 -14.67
N ILE A 118 10.05 -22.30 -15.95
CA ILE A 118 9.67 -20.93 -16.34
C ILE A 118 8.30 -20.56 -15.77
N CYS A 119 7.30 -21.43 -15.91
CA CYS A 119 5.96 -21.15 -15.39
C CYS A 119 5.96 -20.99 -13.87
N PHE A 120 6.69 -21.86 -13.16
CA PHE A 120 6.83 -21.78 -11.70
C PHE A 120 7.52 -20.48 -11.27
N GLN A 121 8.61 -20.11 -11.94
CA GLN A 121 9.34 -18.88 -11.69
C GLN A 121 8.46 -17.65 -11.93
N TYR A 122 7.77 -17.62 -13.06
CA TYR A 122 6.86 -16.54 -13.42
C TYR A 122 5.77 -16.35 -12.37
N CYS A 123 5.10 -17.43 -11.95
CA CYS A 123 4.07 -17.38 -10.92
C CYS A 123 4.61 -16.84 -9.59
N SER A 124 5.80 -17.29 -9.17
CA SER A 124 6.43 -16.86 -7.91
C SER A 124 6.82 -15.37 -7.93
N VAL A 125 7.38 -14.90 -9.05
CA VAL A 125 7.74 -13.48 -9.22
C VAL A 125 6.49 -12.60 -9.24
N THR A 126 5.45 -13.01 -9.97
CA THR A 126 4.18 -12.26 -10.03
C THR A 126 3.55 -12.14 -8.65
N GLY A 127 3.57 -13.19 -7.82
CA GLY A 127 3.04 -13.13 -6.45
C GLY A 127 3.69 -12.02 -5.62
N ILE A 128 5.02 -11.97 -5.57
CA ILE A 128 5.72 -10.90 -4.85
C ILE A 128 5.47 -9.54 -5.48
N PHE A 129 5.50 -9.47 -6.81
CA PHE A 129 5.28 -8.22 -7.52
C PHE A 129 3.94 -7.60 -7.12
N VAL A 130 2.87 -8.40 -7.06
CA VAL A 130 1.54 -7.97 -6.62
C VAL A 130 1.56 -7.46 -5.18
N LEU A 131 2.21 -8.18 -4.25
CA LEU A 131 2.38 -7.74 -2.86
C LEU A 131 3.10 -6.38 -2.77
N CYS A 132 4.22 -6.22 -3.47
CA CYS A 132 4.99 -4.99 -3.50
C CYS A 132 4.26 -3.85 -4.19
N TYR A 133 3.45 -4.16 -5.20
CA TYR A 133 2.61 -3.19 -5.90
C TYR A 133 1.56 -2.61 -4.95
N PHE A 134 0.81 -3.44 -4.23
CA PHE A 134 -0.17 -2.95 -3.25
C PHE A 134 0.49 -2.24 -2.07
N GLY A 135 1.66 -2.72 -1.59
CA GLY A 135 2.44 -1.99 -0.59
C GLY A 135 2.85 -0.59 -1.09
N ASN A 136 3.21 -0.47 -2.36
CA ASN A 136 3.53 0.82 -2.98
C ASN A 136 2.31 1.72 -3.14
N GLU A 137 1.16 1.17 -3.54
CA GLU A 137 -0.11 1.93 -3.62
C GLU A 137 -0.46 2.55 -2.27
N VAL A 138 -0.26 1.84 -1.15
CA VAL A 138 -0.46 2.40 0.20
C VAL A 138 0.43 3.63 0.45
N ILE A 139 1.69 3.60 0.01
CA ILE A 139 2.61 4.74 0.14
C ILE A 139 2.13 5.93 -0.72
N VAL A 140 1.70 5.66 -1.95
CA VAL A 140 1.22 6.69 -2.88
C VAL A 140 -0.07 7.33 -2.36
N GLU A 141 -1.07 6.53 -2.02
CA GLU A 141 -2.37 7.03 -1.56
C GLU A 141 -2.26 7.75 -0.22
N SER A 142 -1.43 7.26 0.71
CA SER A 142 -1.22 7.96 1.99
C SER A 142 -0.51 9.30 1.82
N THR A 143 0.43 9.42 0.86
CA THR A 143 1.08 10.70 0.56
C THR A 143 0.11 11.67 -0.12
N ARG A 144 -0.83 11.16 -0.94
CA ARG A 144 -1.87 11.94 -1.62
C ARG A 144 -2.87 12.58 -0.65
N LEU A 145 -3.07 12.04 0.56
CA LEU A 145 -3.98 12.58 1.59
C LEU A 145 -3.79 14.07 1.85
N THR A 146 -2.53 14.52 1.88
CA THR A 146 -2.23 15.94 2.12
C THR A 146 -2.72 16.82 0.96
N SER A 147 -2.52 16.36 -0.28
CA SER A 147 -2.99 17.07 -1.48
C SER A 147 -4.52 17.07 -1.57
N SER A 148 -5.17 15.92 -1.33
CA SER A 148 -6.64 15.83 -1.34
C SER A 148 -7.28 16.69 -0.25
N ALA A 149 -6.69 16.72 0.96
CA ALA A 149 -7.14 17.62 2.03
C ALA A 149 -6.96 19.10 1.66
N TYR A 150 -5.89 19.47 0.95
CA TYR A 150 -5.68 20.84 0.50
C TYR A 150 -6.67 21.27 -0.60
N SER A 151 -7.05 20.34 -1.47
CA SER A 151 -7.98 20.59 -2.59
C SER A 151 -9.44 20.77 -2.18
N CYS A 152 -9.80 20.48 -0.93
CA CYS A 152 -11.19 20.68 -0.48
C CYS A 152 -11.58 22.17 -0.45
N ASP A 153 -12.88 22.47 -0.50
CA ASP A 153 -13.42 23.84 -0.51
C ASP A 153 -13.31 24.58 0.86
N TRP A 154 -12.11 24.64 1.45
CA TRP A 154 -11.88 25.09 2.82
C TRP A 154 -11.80 26.61 3.02
N THR A 155 -11.66 27.39 1.94
CA THR A 155 -11.38 28.83 2.01
C THR A 155 -12.53 29.62 2.66
N GLY A 156 -13.77 29.20 2.41
CA GLY A 156 -15.00 29.78 2.98
C GLY A 156 -15.39 29.24 4.37
N CYS A 157 -14.73 28.20 4.87
CA CYS A 157 -15.09 27.55 6.13
C CYS A 157 -14.62 28.32 7.37
N SER A 158 -15.15 27.92 8.54
CA SER A 158 -14.81 28.51 9.83
C SER A 158 -13.34 28.33 10.21
N GLN A 159 -12.88 29.17 11.15
CA GLN A 159 -11.52 29.07 11.67
C GLN A 159 -11.24 27.73 12.38
N THR A 160 -12.28 27.12 12.97
CA THR A 160 -12.19 25.81 13.61
C THR A 160 -11.89 24.73 12.58
N PHE A 161 -12.65 24.71 11.47
CA PHE A 161 -12.42 23.79 10.36
C PHE A 161 -11.00 23.92 9.80
N LYS A 162 -10.57 25.15 9.50
CA LYS A 162 -9.22 25.44 8.96
C LYS A 162 -8.11 24.93 9.86
N LYS A 163 -8.24 25.10 11.18
CA LYS A 163 -7.26 24.59 12.15
C LYS A 163 -7.20 23.06 12.17
N LEU A 164 -8.35 22.39 12.13
CA LEU A 164 -8.42 20.93 12.09
C LEU A 164 -7.81 20.38 10.80
N LEU A 165 -8.13 20.99 9.66
CA LEU A 165 -7.60 20.60 8.36
C LEU A 165 -6.07 20.76 8.32
N LEU A 166 -5.55 21.85 8.87
CA LEU A 166 -4.10 22.06 8.98
C LEU A 166 -3.42 20.97 9.82
N ILE A 167 -4.00 20.62 10.97
CA ILE A 167 -3.49 19.52 11.81
C ILE A 167 -3.50 18.20 11.02
N PHE A 168 -4.57 17.92 10.29
CA PHE A 168 -4.68 16.73 9.45
C PHE A 168 -3.56 16.71 8.40
N MET A 169 -3.37 17.79 7.63
CA MET A 169 -2.32 17.90 6.61
C MET A 169 -0.92 17.69 7.19
N ILE A 170 -0.60 18.32 8.33
CA ILE A 170 0.71 18.14 9.00
C ILE A 170 0.91 16.67 9.43
N ARG A 171 -0.16 15.98 9.84
CA ARG A 171 -0.10 14.57 10.24
C ARG A 171 0.02 13.63 9.04
N SER A 172 -0.64 13.93 7.92
CA SER A 172 -0.65 13.11 6.70
C SER A 172 0.55 13.33 5.78
N GLN A 173 1.38 14.36 6.03
CA GLN A 173 2.60 14.61 5.26
C GLN A 173 3.60 13.45 5.31
N LYS A 174 3.59 12.69 6.40
CA LYS A 174 4.39 11.47 6.50
C LYS A 174 3.60 10.32 5.86
N GLY A 175 4.06 9.88 4.69
CA GLY A 175 3.52 8.69 4.03
C GLY A 175 3.54 7.46 4.95
N LEU A 176 2.58 6.56 4.71
CA LEU A 176 2.46 5.30 5.42
C LEU A 176 3.19 4.22 4.64
N GLU A 177 4.18 3.61 5.29
CA GLU A 177 4.96 2.52 4.72
C GLU A 177 4.73 1.25 5.53
N LEU A 178 4.58 0.13 4.83
CA LEU A 178 4.50 -1.18 5.46
C LEU A 178 5.90 -1.78 5.57
N TYR A 179 6.31 -2.15 6.79
CA TYR A 179 7.65 -2.66 7.05
C TYR A 179 7.67 -4.17 7.32
N ALA A 180 8.49 -4.89 6.56
CA ALA A 180 8.91 -6.24 6.89
C ALA A 180 9.99 -6.18 7.98
N ALA A 181 9.61 -6.61 9.19
CA ALA A 181 10.47 -6.72 10.38
C ALA A 181 11.22 -5.43 10.77
N ASN A 182 10.69 -4.25 10.42
CA ASN A 182 11.33 -2.93 10.59
C ASN A 182 12.69 -2.77 9.87
N VAL A 183 13.02 -3.67 8.95
CA VAL A 183 14.28 -3.63 8.18
C VAL A 183 14.03 -3.18 6.75
N PHE A 184 12.89 -3.56 6.17
CA PHE A 184 12.64 -3.40 4.75
C PHE A 184 11.20 -2.95 4.48
N SER A 185 11.02 -1.85 3.75
CA SER A 185 9.68 -1.41 3.34
C SER A 185 9.17 -2.24 2.17
N ILE A 186 7.88 -2.58 2.18
CA ILE A 186 7.24 -3.31 1.08
C ILE A 186 6.89 -2.30 -0.01
N SER A 187 7.81 -2.14 -0.96
CA SER A 187 7.68 -1.21 -2.07
C SER A 187 8.20 -1.82 -3.37
N LEU A 188 7.81 -1.21 -4.49
CA LEU A 188 8.25 -1.63 -5.81
C LEU A 188 9.76 -1.39 -6.02
N GLU A 189 10.31 -0.33 -5.45
CA GLU A 189 11.76 -0.06 -5.48
C GLU A 189 12.55 -1.22 -4.86
N ASN A 190 12.05 -1.70 -3.73
CA ASN A 190 12.65 -2.76 -2.96
C ASN A 190 12.52 -4.13 -3.64
N PHE A 191 11.40 -4.39 -4.32
CA PHE A 191 11.28 -5.54 -5.23
C PHE A 191 12.36 -5.54 -6.31
N LEU A 192 12.59 -4.40 -6.97
CA LEU A 192 13.62 -4.30 -8.01
C LEU A 192 15.04 -4.53 -7.47
N LYS A 193 15.33 -4.06 -6.25
CA LYS A 193 16.61 -4.35 -5.58
C LYS A 193 16.79 -5.85 -5.38
N ILE A 194 15.77 -6.53 -4.87
CA ILE A 194 15.80 -7.99 -4.65
C ILE A 194 16.02 -8.75 -5.97
N MET A 195 15.29 -8.39 -7.03
CA MET A 195 15.44 -9.03 -8.33
C MET A 195 16.86 -8.86 -8.90
N LYS A 196 17.45 -7.68 -8.77
CA LYS A 196 18.85 -7.42 -9.18
C LYS A 196 19.84 -8.26 -8.37
N SER A 197 19.64 -8.34 -7.05
CA SER A 197 20.48 -9.18 -6.17
C SER A 197 20.38 -10.66 -6.54
N ALA A 198 19.17 -11.19 -6.82
CA ALA A 198 18.99 -12.58 -7.25
C ALA A 198 19.74 -12.90 -8.55
N VAL A 199 19.66 -12.02 -9.55
CA VAL A 199 20.43 -12.16 -10.81
C VAL A 199 21.94 -12.12 -10.54
N SER A 200 22.41 -11.21 -9.69
CA SER A 200 23.82 -11.14 -9.32
C SER A 200 24.31 -12.43 -8.65
N TYR A 201 23.52 -12.98 -7.72
CA TYR A 201 23.85 -14.25 -7.06
C TYR A 201 23.87 -15.42 -8.05
N PHE A 202 22.92 -15.45 -8.99
CA PHE A 202 22.91 -16.44 -10.06
C PHE A 202 24.17 -16.37 -10.93
N THR A 203 24.58 -15.17 -11.38
CA THR A 203 25.81 -15.02 -12.19
C THR A 203 27.04 -15.53 -11.46
N VAL A 204 27.16 -15.24 -10.15
CA VAL A 204 28.27 -15.75 -9.33
C VAL A 204 28.23 -17.27 -9.23
N LEU A 205 27.07 -17.86 -8.97
CA LEU A 205 26.92 -19.33 -8.91
C LEU A 205 27.27 -20.00 -10.24
N GLN A 206 26.90 -19.37 -11.35
CA GLN A 206 27.23 -19.87 -12.68
C GLN A 206 28.75 -19.86 -12.92
N GLN A 207 29.45 -18.77 -12.56
CA GLN A 207 30.90 -18.68 -12.66
C GLN A 207 31.62 -19.80 -11.88
N PHE A 208 31.20 -20.05 -10.63
CA PHE A 208 31.78 -21.15 -9.85
C PHE A 208 31.49 -22.55 -10.43
N SER A 209 30.32 -22.73 -11.05
CA SER A 209 29.97 -23.98 -11.73
C SER A 209 30.81 -24.18 -12.99
N ASP A 210 31.07 -23.12 -13.75
CA ASP A 210 31.89 -23.15 -14.96
C ASP A 210 33.37 -23.37 -14.63
N GLU A 211 33.87 -22.88 -13.49
CA GLU A 211 35.24 -23.13 -13.01
C GLU A 211 35.50 -24.58 -12.58
N MET A 212 34.46 -25.32 -12.16
CA MET A 212 34.58 -26.71 -11.71
C MET A 212 34.28 -27.76 -12.79
N ALA A 213 33.83 -27.34 -13.98
CA ALA A 213 33.50 -28.19 -15.13
C ALA A 213 34.69 -28.36 -16.08
#